data_AF-A0A445LZ94-F1
#
_entry.id   AF-A0A445LZ94-F1
#
_cell.length_a   1.000
_cell.length_b   1.000
_cell.length_c   1.000
_cell.angle_alpha   90.00
_cell.angle_beta   90.00
_cell.angle_gamma   90.00
#
_symmetry.space_group_name_H-M   'P 1'
#
loop_
_entity.id
_entity.type
_entity.pdbx_description
1 polymer ?
#
loop_
_entity_poly.entity_id
_entity_poly.type
_entity_poly.pdbx_seq_one_letter_code
_entity_poly.pdbx_strand_id
1 'polypeptide(L)'
;MEQYDIAKQLRNKLAEVEEEVIKQQQSKRGLSSKSEAQDKAISIIRLHSDLQNAIENEHYALAAELRDEISKLEAESLAASAKALAHENAQYAFRLGQKVRHKKFGYKAVICGMDPVCSESSSWMENAQVKKLSRGSAQPFYQVLVDVHAEPNLLVAYVPEENLLTPDKPDMLNRLDLYLKDIHYAIISIIEFALLLVPREDSIIPTSLFYSMEWIQQEISSQLSN
;
A
#
# COMPACT_ATOMS: atom_id res chain seq x y z
N MET A 1 33.20 -21.33 -17.74
CA MET A 1 33.78 -20.01 -17.40
C MET A 1 32.80 -18.88 -17.68
N GLU A 2 32.07 -18.91 -18.81
CA GLU A 2 31.15 -17.83 -19.25
C GLU A 2 29.96 -17.51 -18.32
N GLN A 3 29.34 -18.49 -17.67
CA GLN A 3 28.18 -18.22 -16.79
C GLN A 3 28.56 -17.45 -15.51
N TYR A 4 29.79 -17.62 -15.02
CA TYR A 4 30.27 -16.92 -13.82
C TYR A 4 30.52 -15.44 -14.10
N ASP A 5 31.05 -15.12 -15.27
CA ASP A 5 31.30 -13.73 -15.68
C ASP A 5 30.01 -12.98 -15.95
N ILE A 6 29.01 -13.64 -16.54
CA ILE A 6 27.66 -13.07 -16.73
C ILE A 6 26.99 -12.81 -15.38
N ALA A 7 27.03 -13.76 -14.45
CA ALA A 7 26.47 -13.59 -13.11
C ALA A 7 27.16 -12.46 -12.33
N LYS A 8 28.48 -12.30 -12.49
CA LYS A 8 29.26 -11.23 -11.86
C LYS A 8 28.94 -9.85 -12.47
N GLN A 9 28.77 -9.78 -13.78
CA GLN A 9 28.33 -8.55 -14.46
C GLN A 9 26.91 -8.14 -14.07
N LEU A 10 25.99 -9.11 -13.94
CA LEU A 10 24.63 -8.85 -13.51
C LEU A 10 24.58 -8.29 -12.09
N ARG A 11 25.36 -8.87 -11.17
CA ARG A 11 25.50 -8.37 -9.78
C ARG A 11 26.05 -6.96 -9.71
N ASN A 12 27.06 -6.64 -10.52
CA ASN A 12 27.62 -5.29 -10.54
C ASN A 12 26.61 -4.27 -11.09
N LYS A 13 25.87 -4.62 -12.14
CA LYS A 13 24.80 -3.77 -12.68
C LYS A 13 23.65 -3.57 -11.68
N LEU A 14 23.29 -4.61 -10.93
CA LEU A 14 22.28 -4.52 -9.87
C LEU A 14 22.74 -3.57 -8.75
N ALA A 15 23.99 -3.70 -8.29
CA ALA A 15 24.55 -2.81 -7.26
C ALA A 15 24.59 -1.34 -7.72
N GLU A 16 24.95 -1.08 -8.98
CA GLU A 16 24.96 0.28 -9.54
C GLU A 16 23.55 0.89 -9.64
N VAL A 17 22.57 0.09 -10.07
CA VAL A 17 21.16 0.50 -10.08
C VAL A 17 20.63 0.74 -8.67
N GLU A 18 21.00 -0.12 -7.70
CA GLU A 18 20.63 0.04 -6.29
C GLU A 18 21.18 1.35 -5.70
N GLU A 19 22.44 1.69 -5.97
CA GLU A 19 23.06 2.94 -5.50
C GLU A 19 22.38 4.18 -6.10
N GLU A 20 22.10 4.17 -7.40
CA GLU A 20 21.43 5.30 -8.07
C GLU A 20 19.98 5.46 -7.60
N VAL A 21 19.27 4.35 -7.36
CA VAL A 21 17.90 4.37 -6.84
C VAL A 21 17.87 4.87 -5.38
N ILE A 22 18.81 4.43 -4.53
CA ILE A 22 18.95 4.94 -3.15
C ILE A 22 19.23 6.45 -3.16
N LYS A 23 20.08 6.93 -4.05
CA LYS A 23 20.42 8.36 -4.17
C LYS A 23 19.23 9.20 -4.65
N GLN A 24 18.46 8.71 -5.63
CA GLN A 24 17.22 9.35 -6.07
C GLN A 24 16.10 9.28 -5.02
N GLN A 25 16.10 8.25 -4.18
CA GLN A 25 15.17 8.16 -3.05
C GLN A 25 15.55 9.07 -1.90
N GLN A 26 16.82 9.25 -1.60
CA GLN A 26 17.25 10.16 -0.54
C GLN A 26 16.97 11.62 -0.91
N SER A 27 17.05 11.98 -2.19
CA SER A 27 16.63 13.31 -2.67
C SER A 27 15.11 13.50 -2.67
N LYS A 28 14.31 12.44 -2.87
CA LYS A 28 12.84 12.49 -2.81
C LYS A 28 12.24 12.33 -1.40
N ARG A 29 12.81 11.50 -0.52
CA ARG A 29 12.22 11.08 0.77
C ARG A 29 12.16 12.20 1.82
N GLY A 30 13.20 13.01 1.94
CA GLY A 30 13.28 14.06 2.97
C GLY A 30 12.37 15.27 2.69
N LEU A 31 11.85 15.37 1.47
CA LEU A 31 11.14 16.53 0.94
C LEU A 31 9.71 16.21 0.51
N SER A 32 9.19 14.97 0.54
CA SER A 32 7.90 14.71 -0.11
C SER A 32 6.67 14.88 0.79
N SER A 33 6.54 14.13 1.89
CA SER A 33 5.30 14.12 2.71
C SER A 33 5.16 15.38 3.58
N LYS A 34 6.27 15.83 4.17
CA LYS A 34 6.32 17.05 4.98
C LYS A 34 6.26 18.32 4.12
N SER A 35 6.87 18.32 2.94
CA SER A 35 6.72 19.46 2.01
C SER A 35 5.31 19.50 1.47
N GLU A 36 4.70 18.40 1.03
CA GLU A 36 3.38 18.45 0.39
C GLU A 36 2.29 18.95 1.35
N ALA A 37 2.32 18.55 2.63
CA ALA A 37 1.43 19.10 3.65
C ALA A 37 1.70 20.59 3.94
N GLN A 38 2.98 20.99 3.96
CA GLN A 38 3.38 22.40 4.11
C GLN A 38 2.99 23.23 2.88
N ASP A 39 3.12 22.70 1.68
CA ASP A 39 2.82 23.33 0.40
C ASP A 39 1.32 23.58 0.26
N LYS A 40 0.49 22.64 0.72
CA LYS A 40 -0.97 22.83 0.82
C LYS A 40 -1.33 23.91 1.84
N ALA A 41 -0.70 23.91 3.02
CA ALA A 41 -0.92 24.95 4.02
C ALA A 41 -0.52 26.36 3.51
N ILE A 42 0.62 26.46 2.82
CA ILE A 42 1.08 27.70 2.18
C ILE A 42 0.09 28.13 1.09
N SER A 43 -0.41 27.18 0.29
CA SER A 43 -1.40 27.45 -0.75
C SER A 43 -2.71 27.99 -0.18
N ILE A 44 -3.22 27.40 0.92
CA ILE A 44 -4.41 27.88 1.63
C ILE A 44 -4.19 29.31 2.16
N ILE A 45 -3.04 29.59 2.77
CA ILE A 45 -2.71 30.94 3.26
C ILE A 45 -2.70 31.96 2.10
N ARG A 46 -2.13 31.57 0.95
CA ARG A 46 -2.11 32.43 -0.24
C ARG A 46 -3.51 32.72 -0.75
N LEU A 47 -4.34 31.68 -0.89
CA LEU A 47 -5.73 31.82 -1.34
C LEU A 47 -6.56 32.69 -0.38
N HIS A 48 -6.30 32.64 0.92
CA HIS A 48 -6.93 33.55 1.88
C HIS A 48 -6.55 35.01 1.65
N SER A 49 -5.28 35.29 1.34
CA SER A 49 -4.82 36.64 0.97
C SER A 49 -5.49 37.12 -0.33
N ASP A 50 -5.59 36.25 -1.32
CA ASP A 50 -6.23 36.55 -2.60
C ASP A 50 -7.74 36.79 -2.42
N LEU A 51 -8.39 36.00 -1.56
CA LEU A 51 -9.80 36.16 -1.20
C LEU A 51 -10.04 37.51 -0.53
N GLN A 52 -9.20 37.89 0.43
CA GLN A 52 -9.32 39.18 1.10
C GLN A 52 -9.18 40.34 0.10
N ASN A 53 -8.20 40.25 -0.81
CA ASN A 53 -7.99 41.23 -1.86
C ASN A 53 -9.22 41.30 -2.82
N ALA A 54 -9.79 40.16 -3.20
CA ALA A 54 -10.99 40.13 -4.04
C ALA A 54 -12.21 40.76 -3.35
N ILE A 55 -12.37 40.59 -2.04
CA ILE A 55 -13.43 41.23 -1.25
C ILE A 55 -13.21 42.75 -1.18
N GLU A 56 -11.98 43.18 -0.91
CA GLU A 56 -11.61 44.61 -0.83
C GLU A 56 -11.85 45.35 -2.15
N ASN A 57 -11.66 44.66 -3.29
CA ASN A 57 -11.94 45.20 -4.62
C ASN A 57 -13.36 44.92 -5.14
N GLU A 58 -14.27 44.44 -4.28
CA GLU A 58 -15.68 44.14 -4.62
C GLU A 58 -15.84 43.11 -5.77
N HIS A 59 -14.83 42.27 -6.01
CA HIS A 59 -14.86 41.19 -7.00
C HIS A 59 -15.54 39.94 -6.44
N TYR A 60 -16.83 40.05 -6.15
CA TYR A 60 -17.58 39.00 -5.43
C TYR A 60 -17.63 37.64 -6.16
N ALA A 61 -17.61 37.62 -7.50
CA ALA A 61 -17.58 36.38 -8.27
C ALA A 61 -16.27 35.60 -8.02
N LEU A 62 -15.13 36.28 -8.10
CA LEU A 62 -13.82 35.71 -7.81
C LEU A 62 -13.69 35.30 -6.34
N ALA A 63 -14.24 36.10 -5.42
CA ALA A 63 -14.26 35.76 -3.99
C ALA A 63 -15.05 34.46 -3.71
N ALA A 64 -16.14 34.20 -4.45
CA ALA A 64 -16.89 32.96 -4.34
C ALA A 64 -16.05 31.75 -4.82
N GLU A 65 -15.40 31.86 -5.97
CA GLU A 65 -14.51 30.81 -6.51
C GLU A 65 -13.36 30.48 -5.56
N LEU A 66 -12.68 31.51 -5.03
CA LEU A 66 -11.58 31.34 -4.07
C LEU A 66 -12.05 30.67 -2.78
N ARG A 67 -13.27 30.98 -2.31
CA ARG A 67 -13.85 30.33 -1.12
C ARG A 67 -14.15 28.86 -1.36
N ASP A 68 -14.64 28.50 -2.53
CA ASP A 68 -14.89 27.10 -2.91
C ASP A 68 -13.56 26.32 -3.00
N GLU A 69 -12.51 26.94 -3.55
CA GLU A 69 -11.17 26.35 -3.64
C GLU A 69 -10.53 26.15 -2.25
N ILE A 70 -10.64 27.14 -1.36
CA ILE A 70 -10.21 27.00 0.04
C ILE A 70 -10.95 25.84 0.72
N SER A 71 -12.29 25.81 0.61
CA SER A 71 -13.11 24.77 1.24
C SER A 71 -12.72 23.37 0.75
N LYS A 72 -12.40 23.24 -0.53
CA LYS A 72 -11.92 21.99 -1.12
C LYS A 72 -10.55 21.59 -0.55
N LEU A 73 -9.57 22.49 -0.55
CA LEU A 73 -8.22 22.19 -0.05
C LEU A 73 -8.20 21.90 1.45
N GLU A 74 -9.03 22.59 2.24
CA GLU A 74 -9.21 22.31 3.66
C GLU A 74 -9.81 20.92 3.89
N ALA A 75 -10.81 20.53 3.11
CA ALA A 75 -11.40 19.19 3.19
C ALA A 75 -10.36 18.10 2.84
N GLU A 76 -9.55 18.31 1.81
CA GLU A 76 -8.46 17.40 1.44
C GLU A 76 -7.38 17.31 2.54
N SER A 77 -6.99 18.44 3.13
CA SER A 77 -6.02 18.51 4.23
C SER A 77 -6.53 17.79 5.49
N LEU A 78 -7.80 17.98 5.82
CA LEU A 78 -8.45 17.32 6.94
C LEU A 78 -8.55 15.81 6.71
N ALA A 79 -8.93 15.37 5.51
CA ALA A 79 -9.00 13.95 5.16
C ALA A 79 -7.62 13.28 5.24
N ALA A 80 -6.58 13.94 4.73
CA ALA A 80 -5.20 13.45 4.83
C ALA A 80 -4.74 13.34 6.30
N SER A 81 -5.02 14.36 7.11
CA SER A 81 -4.70 14.37 8.54
C SER A 81 -5.43 13.26 9.30
N ALA A 82 -6.73 13.06 9.02
CA ALA A 82 -7.51 11.97 9.61
C ALA A 82 -6.97 10.59 9.21
N LYS A 83 -6.53 10.42 7.95
CA LYS A 83 -5.90 9.18 7.47
C LYS A 83 -4.56 8.91 8.16
N ALA A 84 -3.75 9.94 8.41
CA ALA A 84 -2.49 9.81 9.14
C ALA A 84 -2.72 9.44 10.62
N LEU A 85 -3.69 10.08 11.27
CA LEU A 85 -4.07 9.75 12.65
C LEU A 85 -4.61 8.31 12.77
N ALA A 86 -5.38 7.87 11.77
CA ALA A 86 -5.86 6.49 11.71
C ALA A 86 -4.70 5.49 11.59
N HIS A 87 -3.64 5.81 10.85
CA HIS A 87 -2.43 4.99 10.79
C HIS A 87 -1.73 4.87 12.14
N GLU A 88 -1.55 6.00 12.84
CA GLU A 88 -0.83 6.02 14.10
C GLU A 88 -1.55 5.21 15.20
N ASN A 89 -2.89 5.24 15.19
CA ASN A 89 -3.71 4.59 16.22
C ASN A 89 -4.28 3.23 15.80
N ALA A 90 -3.98 2.73 14.59
CA ALA A 90 -4.54 1.49 14.11
C ALA A 90 -4.03 0.29 14.92
N GLN A 91 -4.99 -0.45 15.49
CA GLN A 91 -4.72 -1.75 16.09
C GLN A 91 -4.96 -2.84 15.04
N TYR A 92 -3.87 -3.43 14.58
CA TYR A 92 -3.89 -4.53 13.63
C TYR A 92 -3.88 -5.87 14.37
N ALA A 93 -4.84 -6.74 14.05
CA ALA A 93 -4.88 -8.11 14.56
C ALA A 93 -3.79 -9.01 13.94
N PHE A 94 -3.33 -8.69 12.74
CA PHE A 94 -2.34 -9.47 12.01
C PHE A 94 -1.14 -8.62 11.56
N ARG A 95 -0.02 -9.27 11.24
CA ARG A 95 1.24 -8.61 10.82
C ARG A 95 1.65 -8.98 9.41
N LEU A 96 2.44 -8.12 8.76
CA LEU A 96 3.08 -8.42 7.47
C LEU A 96 3.84 -9.75 7.54
N GLY A 97 3.75 -10.55 6.48
CA GLY A 97 4.32 -11.89 6.39
C GLY A 97 3.54 -12.97 7.14
N GLN A 98 2.54 -12.63 7.96
CA GLN A 98 1.77 -13.62 8.70
C GLN A 98 0.89 -14.47 7.76
N LYS A 99 0.91 -15.79 7.97
CA LYS A 99 -0.01 -16.73 7.30
C LYS A 99 -1.41 -16.58 7.91
N VAL A 100 -2.41 -16.43 7.05
CA VAL A 100 -3.82 -16.28 7.40
C VAL A 100 -4.70 -17.20 6.56
N ARG A 101 -5.94 -17.42 7.02
CA ARG A 101 -6.97 -18.13 6.28
C ARG A 101 -8.21 -17.25 6.13
N HIS A 102 -8.80 -17.22 4.95
CA HIS A 102 -10.05 -16.51 4.73
C HIS A 102 -11.23 -17.27 5.37
N LYS A 103 -12.03 -16.61 6.21
CA LYS A 103 -13.14 -17.19 6.98
C LYS A 103 -14.24 -17.81 6.11
N LYS A 104 -14.62 -17.11 5.02
CA LYS A 104 -15.70 -17.54 4.10
C LYS A 104 -15.24 -18.55 3.04
N PHE A 105 -14.14 -18.25 2.33
CA PHE A 105 -13.66 -19.04 1.20
C PHE A 105 -12.64 -20.12 1.58
N GLY A 106 -12.04 -20.05 2.77
CA GLY A 106 -11.14 -21.09 3.28
C GLY A 106 -9.74 -21.11 2.69
N TYR A 107 -9.43 -20.27 1.69
CA TYR A 107 -8.09 -20.20 1.10
C TYR A 107 -7.04 -19.74 2.11
N LYS A 108 -5.80 -20.20 1.91
CA LYS A 108 -4.63 -19.79 2.68
C LYS A 108 -3.95 -18.63 1.96
N ALA A 109 -3.47 -17.66 2.74
CA ALA A 109 -2.79 -16.50 2.20
C ALA A 109 -1.71 -15.98 3.16
N VAL A 110 -0.83 -15.12 2.64
CA VAL A 110 0.19 -14.41 3.42
C VAL A 110 -0.08 -12.92 3.31
N ILE A 111 -0.04 -12.20 4.44
CA ILE A 111 -0.25 -10.75 4.45
C ILE A 111 0.94 -10.05 3.81
N CYS A 112 0.70 -9.22 2.81
CA CYS A 112 1.71 -8.42 2.11
C CYS A 112 1.53 -6.91 2.30
N GLY A 113 0.34 -6.45 2.70
CA GLY A 113 0.06 -5.04 2.94
C GLY A 113 -1.06 -4.85 3.96
N MET A 114 -1.05 -3.69 4.61
CA MET A 114 -1.96 -3.37 5.72
C MET A 114 -2.40 -1.91 5.59
N ASP A 115 -3.72 -1.70 5.53
CA ASP A 115 -4.34 -0.37 5.56
C ASP A 115 -5.20 -0.25 6.83
N PRO A 116 -5.16 0.87 7.56
CA PRO A 116 -5.95 1.06 8.79
C PRO A 116 -7.44 1.29 8.52
N VAL A 117 -7.76 1.75 7.31
CA VAL A 117 -9.11 1.98 6.79
C VAL A 117 -9.14 1.51 5.34
N CYS A 118 -10.33 1.30 4.79
CA CYS A 118 -10.46 0.93 3.38
C CYS A 118 -9.85 2.01 2.47
N SER A 119 -8.83 1.62 1.70
CA SER A 119 -8.15 2.51 0.74
C SER A 119 -8.78 2.46 -0.67
N GLU A 120 -9.84 1.67 -0.86
CA GLU A 120 -10.46 1.42 -2.16
C GLU A 120 -11.63 2.36 -2.51
N SER A 121 -11.95 2.41 -3.81
CA SER A 121 -13.03 3.25 -4.34
C SER A 121 -14.41 2.90 -3.77
N SER A 122 -15.34 3.85 -3.79
CA SER A 122 -16.72 3.64 -3.35
C SER A 122 -17.44 2.55 -4.14
N SER A 123 -17.18 2.44 -5.44
CA SER A 123 -17.72 1.39 -6.30
C SER A 123 -17.18 0.00 -5.92
N TRP A 124 -15.89 -0.11 -5.61
CA TRP A 124 -15.32 -1.36 -5.10
C TRP A 124 -15.93 -1.73 -3.75
N MET A 125 -16.07 -0.77 -2.82
CA MET A 125 -16.69 -0.99 -1.51
C MET A 125 -18.13 -1.51 -1.62
N GLU A 126 -18.89 -1.06 -2.62
CA GLU A 126 -20.24 -1.56 -2.88
C GLU A 126 -20.23 -2.99 -3.40
N ASN A 127 -19.34 -3.30 -4.35
CA ASN A 127 -19.18 -4.64 -4.90
C ASN A 127 -18.70 -5.64 -3.84
N ALA A 128 -17.72 -5.25 -3.03
CA ALA A 128 -17.19 -6.03 -1.91
C ALA A 128 -18.14 -6.06 -0.70
N GLN A 129 -19.27 -5.35 -0.77
CA GLN A 129 -20.29 -5.25 0.27
C GLN A 129 -19.74 -4.79 1.62
N VAL A 130 -18.77 -3.88 1.61
CA VAL A 130 -18.10 -3.36 2.82
C VAL A 130 -19.09 -2.75 3.80
N LYS A 131 -20.18 -2.14 3.32
CA LYS A 131 -21.26 -1.58 4.17
C LYS A 131 -22.02 -2.64 4.99
N LYS A 132 -21.97 -3.92 4.60
CA LYS A 132 -22.61 -5.03 5.34
C LYS A 132 -21.70 -5.66 6.39
N LEU A 133 -20.42 -5.28 6.41
CA LEU A 133 -19.45 -5.75 7.40
C LEU A 133 -19.76 -5.15 8.77
N SER A 134 -19.45 -5.89 9.82
CA SER A 134 -19.79 -5.47 11.19
C SER A 134 -19.07 -4.20 11.62
N ARG A 135 -17.83 -4.02 11.13
CA ARG A 135 -16.99 -2.83 11.38
C ARG A 135 -16.86 -1.89 10.17
N GLY A 136 -17.58 -2.18 9.08
CA GLY A 136 -17.61 -1.32 7.88
C GLY A 136 -16.23 -1.07 7.24
N SER A 137 -16.04 0.13 6.70
CA SER A 137 -14.78 0.60 6.09
C SER A 137 -13.76 1.17 7.08
N ALA A 138 -14.15 1.35 8.34
CA ALA A 138 -13.31 1.92 9.40
C ALA A 138 -12.41 0.88 10.09
N GLN A 139 -12.54 -0.40 9.74
CA GLN A 139 -11.64 -1.45 10.19
C GLN A 139 -10.38 -1.52 9.33
N PRO A 140 -9.31 -2.17 9.83
CA PRO A 140 -8.16 -2.48 9.01
C PRO A 140 -8.51 -3.41 7.86
N PHE A 141 -7.90 -3.14 6.71
CA PHE A 141 -7.93 -4.00 5.53
C PHE A 141 -6.54 -4.53 5.26
N TYR A 142 -6.49 -5.77 4.78
CA TYR A 142 -5.26 -6.49 4.52
C TYR A 142 -5.19 -6.85 3.05
N GLN A 143 -4.03 -6.57 2.46
CA GLN A 143 -3.63 -7.11 1.18
C GLN A 143 -2.98 -8.47 1.46
N VAL A 144 -3.51 -9.52 0.83
CA VAL A 144 -3.05 -10.88 1.03
C VAL A 144 -2.72 -11.54 -0.30
N LEU A 145 -1.61 -12.28 -0.30
CA LEU A 145 -1.20 -13.12 -1.41
C LEU A 145 -1.70 -14.53 -1.17
N VAL A 146 -2.54 -15.00 -2.06
CA VAL A 146 -3.27 -16.25 -1.93
C VAL A 146 -2.43 -17.39 -2.50
N ASP A 147 -2.56 -18.56 -1.89
CA ASP A 147 -1.94 -19.79 -2.38
C ASP A 147 -2.53 -20.18 -3.75
N VAL A 148 -1.70 -20.15 -4.79
CA VAL A 148 -2.05 -20.48 -6.18
C VAL A 148 -2.60 -21.91 -6.31
N HIS A 149 -2.19 -22.83 -5.43
CA HIS A 149 -2.73 -24.19 -5.44
C HIS A 149 -4.13 -24.29 -4.84
N ALA A 150 -4.48 -23.37 -3.94
CA ALA A 150 -5.82 -23.30 -3.37
C ALA A 150 -6.78 -22.60 -4.33
N GLU A 151 -6.35 -21.49 -4.94
CA GLU A 151 -7.15 -20.67 -5.86
C GLU A 151 -6.25 -20.11 -6.99
N PRO A 152 -6.10 -20.82 -8.13
CA PRO A 152 -5.17 -20.40 -9.20
C PRO A 152 -5.57 -19.11 -9.92
N ASN A 153 -6.84 -18.70 -9.80
CA ASN A 153 -7.37 -17.48 -10.43
C ASN A 153 -7.33 -16.25 -9.53
N LEU A 154 -6.99 -16.41 -8.25
CA LEU A 154 -6.97 -15.32 -7.27
C LEU A 154 -5.58 -15.28 -6.65
N LEU A 155 -4.67 -14.50 -7.25
CA LEU A 155 -3.29 -14.38 -6.77
C LEU A 155 -3.19 -13.40 -5.60
N VAL A 156 -3.96 -12.31 -5.67
CA VAL A 156 -3.96 -11.26 -4.66
C VAL A 156 -5.39 -10.87 -4.31
N ALA A 157 -5.62 -10.65 -3.01
CA ALA A 157 -6.92 -10.26 -2.51
C ALA A 157 -6.82 -9.11 -1.50
N TYR A 158 -7.82 -8.24 -1.52
CA TYR A 158 -8.00 -7.19 -0.54
C TYR A 158 -9.16 -7.56 0.40
N VAL A 159 -8.84 -7.78 1.68
CA VAL A 159 -9.73 -8.47 2.62
C VAL A 159 -9.85 -7.69 3.92
N PRO A 160 -11.07 -7.45 4.44
CA PRO A 160 -11.26 -6.83 5.75
C PRO A 160 -10.77 -7.74 6.88
N GLU A 161 -10.29 -7.16 7.97
CA GLU A 161 -9.78 -7.89 9.15
C GLU A 161 -10.76 -8.96 9.66
N GLU A 162 -12.06 -8.66 9.71
CA GLU A 162 -13.08 -9.57 10.23
C GLU A 162 -13.26 -10.87 9.40
N ASN A 163 -12.74 -10.88 8.18
CA ASN A 163 -12.79 -12.03 7.28
C ASN A 163 -11.52 -12.89 7.32
N LEU A 164 -10.52 -12.52 8.12
CA LEU A 164 -9.28 -13.28 8.28
C LEU A 164 -9.27 -14.03 9.62
N LEU A 165 -8.63 -15.20 9.59
CA LEU A 165 -8.42 -16.05 10.76
C LEU A 165 -6.96 -16.50 10.83
N THR A 166 -6.45 -16.60 12.05
CA THR A 166 -5.17 -17.27 12.31
C THR A 166 -5.34 -18.77 12.02
N PRO A 167 -4.43 -19.39 11.25
CA PRO A 167 -4.51 -20.82 11.00
C PRO A 167 -4.36 -21.62 12.30
N ASP A 168 -5.21 -22.64 12.50
CA ASP A 168 -5.35 -23.40 13.76
C ASP A 168 -4.06 -24.12 14.22
N LYS A 169 -3.11 -24.38 13.32
CA LYS A 169 -1.83 -25.03 13.63
C LYS A 169 -0.70 -24.51 12.73
N PRO A 170 0.53 -24.32 13.25
CA PRO A 170 1.71 -24.31 12.40
C PRO A 170 1.83 -25.71 11.80
N ASP A 171 1.54 -25.84 10.51
CA ASP A 171 1.53 -27.13 9.81
C ASP A 171 2.97 -27.64 9.67
N MET A 172 3.48 -28.25 10.73
CA MET A 172 4.80 -28.88 10.76
C MET A 172 4.77 -30.08 9.81
N LEU A 173 5.41 -29.91 8.65
CA LEU A 173 5.59 -30.90 7.57
C LEU A 173 4.36 -31.18 6.67
N ASN A 174 3.97 -30.20 5.86
CA ASN A 174 3.42 -30.50 4.53
C ASN A 174 4.32 -29.88 3.46
N ARG A 175 4.59 -30.59 2.36
CA ARG A 175 5.44 -30.09 1.24
C ARG A 175 4.96 -28.75 0.67
N LEU A 176 3.67 -28.43 0.85
CA LEU A 176 3.04 -27.13 0.55
C LEU A 176 3.63 -25.96 1.36
N ASP A 177 4.20 -26.24 2.53
CA ASP A 177 4.76 -25.25 3.44
C ASP A 177 6.17 -24.82 3.03
N LEU A 178 6.85 -25.60 2.16
CA LEU A 178 8.13 -25.21 1.57
C LEU A 178 7.91 -24.14 0.49
N TYR A 179 6.88 -24.31 -0.34
CA TYR A 179 6.48 -23.32 -1.36
C TYR A 179 5.92 -22.04 -0.74
N LEU A 180 5.05 -22.15 0.28
CA LEU A 180 4.62 -20.98 1.04
C LEU A 180 5.76 -20.35 1.83
N LYS A 181 6.80 -21.09 2.22
CA LYS A 181 8.04 -20.53 2.76
C LYS A 181 8.84 -19.82 1.68
N ASP A 182 8.99 -20.41 0.49
CA ASP A 182 9.72 -19.80 -0.62
C ASP A 182 9.02 -18.54 -1.10
N ILE A 183 7.69 -18.56 -1.20
CA ILE A 183 6.85 -17.38 -1.42
C ILE A 183 6.97 -16.40 -0.24
N HIS A 184 6.89 -16.86 1.01
CA HIS A 184 7.02 -15.97 2.17
C HIS A 184 8.40 -15.31 2.24
N TYR A 185 9.49 -16.02 1.93
CA TYR A 185 10.85 -15.49 1.90
C TYR A 185 11.10 -14.63 0.66
N ALA A 186 10.57 -15.00 -0.50
CA ALA A 186 10.62 -14.17 -1.70
C ALA A 186 9.83 -12.88 -1.49
N ILE A 187 8.63 -12.96 -0.89
CA ILE A 187 7.83 -11.80 -0.50
C ILE A 187 8.55 -11.00 0.56
N ILE A 188 9.08 -11.60 1.63
CA ILE A 188 9.86 -10.86 2.64
C ILE A 188 11.03 -10.18 1.95
N SER A 189 11.73 -10.84 1.03
CA SER A 189 12.83 -10.22 0.30
C SER A 189 12.36 -9.10 -0.63
N ILE A 190 11.20 -9.24 -1.29
CA ILE A 190 10.60 -8.21 -2.16
C ILE A 190 10.03 -7.06 -1.32
N ILE A 191 9.45 -7.33 -0.16
CA ILE A 191 8.93 -6.36 0.80
C ILE A 191 10.10 -5.65 1.49
N GLU A 192 11.16 -6.34 1.88
CA GLU A 192 12.40 -5.74 2.39
C GLU A 192 13.04 -4.87 1.31
N PHE A 193 13.07 -5.34 0.06
CA PHE A 193 13.52 -4.55 -1.09
C PHE A 193 12.60 -3.34 -1.33
N ALA A 194 11.28 -3.51 -1.28
CA ALA A 194 10.31 -2.43 -1.41
C ALA A 194 10.35 -1.44 -0.23
N LEU A 195 10.62 -1.90 1.00
CA LEU A 195 10.80 -1.06 2.20
C LEU A 195 12.16 -0.36 2.21
N LEU A 196 13.18 -0.93 1.58
CA LEU A 196 14.43 -0.22 1.27
C LEU A 196 14.13 0.95 0.32
N LEU A 197 13.19 0.75 -0.60
CA LEU A 197 12.73 1.73 -1.58
C LEU A 197 11.65 2.74 -1.04
N VAL A 198 10.80 2.36 -0.08
CA VAL A 198 9.65 3.15 0.40
C VAL A 198 9.92 3.65 1.84
N PRO A 199 9.90 4.98 2.13
CA PRO A 199 10.25 5.52 3.46
C PRO A 199 9.53 4.84 4.61
N ARG A 200 10.30 4.53 5.67
CA ARG A 200 9.85 3.90 6.93
C ARG A 200 8.68 4.61 7.64
N GLU A 201 8.25 5.78 7.17
CA GLU A 201 7.07 6.47 7.70
C GLU A 201 5.76 5.88 7.15
N ASP A 202 5.78 5.24 5.97
CA ASP A 202 4.63 4.52 5.43
C ASP A 202 4.92 3.02 5.49
N SER A 203 4.39 2.35 6.52
CA SER A 203 4.39 0.87 6.62
C SER A 203 3.43 0.21 5.62
N ILE A 204 3.03 0.95 4.59
CA ILE A 204 1.98 0.64 3.63
C ILE A 204 2.67 0.51 2.29
N ILE A 205 2.58 -0.67 1.68
CA ILE A 205 2.87 -0.79 0.26
C ILE A 205 1.67 -0.12 -0.45
N PRO A 206 1.84 1.04 -1.11
CA PRO A 206 0.73 1.68 -1.79
C PRO A 206 0.11 0.73 -2.81
N THR A 207 -1.22 0.78 -2.97
CA THR A 207 -1.99 -0.04 -3.92
C THR A 207 -1.46 0.06 -5.36
N SER A 208 -0.69 1.09 -5.71
CA SER A 208 0.00 1.19 -7.00
C SER A 208 1.16 0.18 -7.16
N LEU A 209 1.88 -0.15 -6.08
CA LEU A 209 2.90 -1.20 -6.06
C LEU A 209 2.29 -2.61 -6.07
N PHE A 210 1.03 -2.74 -5.64
CA PHE A 210 0.26 -3.98 -5.66
C PHE A 210 -0.01 -4.47 -7.10
N TYR A 211 -0.35 -3.57 -8.04
CA TYR A 211 -0.49 -3.94 -9.45
C TYR A 211 0.83 -4.43 -10.07
N SER A 212 1.98 -3.89 -9.63
CA SER A 212 3.28 -4.44 -10.04
C SER A 212 3.60 -5.79 -9.39
N MET A 213 2.99 -6.14 -8.25
CA MET A 213 3.15 -7.47 -7.65
C MET A 213 2.37 -8.55 -8.40
N GLU A 214 1.31 -8.19 -9.13
CA GLU A 214 0.54 -9.12 -9.97
C GLU A 214 1.42 -9.71 -11.10
N TRP A 215 2.26 -8.88 -11.71
CA TRP A 215 3.27 -9.32 -12.68
C TRP A 215 4.33 -10.23 -12.04
N ILE A 216 4.82 -9.87 -10.86
CA ILE A 216 5.81 -10.68 -10.12
C ILE A 216 5.23 -12.05 -9.75
N GLN A 217 3.96 -12.11 -9.35
CA GLN A 217 3.27 -13.36 -9.03
C GLN A 217 3.07 -14.23 -10.29
N GLN A 218 2.73 -13.64 -11.44
CA GLN A 218 2.65 -14.38 -12.70
C GLN A 218 4.01 -14.94 -13.12
N GLU A 219 5.09 -14.17 -12.98
CA GLU A 219 6.45 -14.61 -13.29
C GLU A 219 6.89 -15.74 -12.34
N ILE A 220 6.67 -15.59 -11.03
CA ILE A 220 6.97 -16.63 -10.03
C ILE A 220 6.16 -17.91 -10.31
N SER A 221 4.87 -17.79 -10.63
CA SER A 221 4.01 -18.94 -10.98
C SER A 221 4.46 -19.62 -12.28
N SER A 222 4.96 -18.86 -13.26
CA SER A 222 5.52 -19.38 -14.51
C SER A 222 6.81 -20.17 -14.26
N GLN A 223 7.70 -19.65 -13.43
CA GLN A 223 8.96 -20.30 -13.05
C GLN A 223 8.75 -21.60 -12.27
N LEU A 224 7.65 -21.71 -11.51
CA LEU A 224 7.35 -22.86 -10.65
C LEU A 224 6.47 -23.93 -11.33
N SER A 225 5.96 -23.64 -12.53
CA SER A 225 5.26 -24.60 -13.39
C SER A 225 6.19 -25.41 -14.32
N ASN A 226 7.50 -25.12 -14.34
CA ASN A 226 8.52 -25.81 -15.14
C ASN A 226 9.40 -26.75 -14.30
#